data_AF-A0A2V8QTQ3-F1
#
_entry.id   AF-A0A2V8QTQ3-F1
#
_cell.length_a   1.000
_cell.length_b   1.000
_cell.length_c   1.000
_cell.angle_alpha   90.00
_cell.angle_beta   90.00
_cell.angle_gamma   90.00
#
_symmetry.space_group_name_H-M   'P 1'
#
loop_
_entity.id
_entity.type
_entity.pdbx_description
1 polymer ?
#
loop_
_entity_poly.entity_id
_entity_poly.type
_entity_poly.pdbx_seq_one_letter_code
_entity_poly.pdbx_strand_id
1 'polypeptide(L)' 'MFDLTVDESQRRAQHRARKGDLQDRLDAEDAAFHARVRDAYLKIAAAEPERVRVIDASGSVQETHSQVMRLVMPLIK' A
#
# COMPACT_ATOMS: atom_id res chain seq x y z
N MET A 1 6.79 2.52 2.35
CA MET A 1 5.82 1.45 2.02
C MET A 1 4.45 1.95 2.39
N PHE A 2 3.48 1.84 1.48
CA PHE A 2 2.07 2.11 1.78
C PHE A 2 1.42 0.84 2.29
N ASP A 3 0.86 0.87 3.49
CA ASP A 3 0.11 -0.24 4.06
C ASP A 3 -1.39 -0.01 3.88
N LEU A 4 -2.08 -1.08 3.51
CA LEU A 4 -3.53 -1.12 3.35
C LEU A 4 -4.00 -2.53 3.69
N THR A 5 -5.17 -2.65 4.31
CA THR A 5 -5.77 -3.98 4.53
C THR A 5 -6.10 -4.63 3.20
N VAL A 6 -6.01 -5.97 3.14
CA VAL A 6 -6.34 -6.74 1.93
C VAL A 6 -7.77 -6.47 1.46
N ASP A 7 -8.69 -6.35 2.41
CA ASP A 7 -10.10 -6.04 2.15
C ASP A 7 -10.26 -4.67 1.46
N GLU A 8 -9.61 -3.62 1.96
CA GLU A 8 -9.69 -2.30 1.35
C GLU A 8 -8.94 -2.24 0.01
N SER A 9 -7.81 -2.95 -0.13
CA SER A 9 -7.12 -3.03 -1.41
C SER A 9 -7.98 -3.71 -2.48
N GLN A 10 -8.71 -4.78 -2.10
CA GLN A 10 -9.63 -5.48 -2.99
C GLN A 10 -10.82 -4.59 -3.39
N ARG A 11 -11.42 -3.83 -2.45
CA ARG A 11 -12.47 -2.86 -2.79
C ARG A 11 -12.00 -1.85 -3.83
N ARG A 12 -10.80 -1.29 -3.66
CA ARG A 12 -10.23 -0.32 -4.61
C ARG A 12 -9.92 -0.96 -5.97
N ALA A 13 -9.41 -2.19 -5.99
CA ALA A 13 -9.14 -2.94 -7.23
C ALA A 13 -10.43 -3.25 -8.00
N GLN A 14 -11.47 -3.71 -7.32
CA GLN A 14 -12.79 -3.96 -7.93
C GLN A 14 -13.39 -2.67 -8.53
N HIS A 15 -13.27 -1.54 -7.82
CA HIS A 15 -13.73 -0.26 -8.34
C HIS A 15 -12.98 0.17 -9.60
N ARG A 16 -11.67 -0.07 -9.69
CA ARG A 16 -10.86 0.17 -10.91
C ARG A 16 -11.26 -0.76 -12.05
N ALA A 17 -11.42 -2.05 -11.79
CA ALA A 17 -11.85 -3.02 -12.79
C ALA A 17 -13.22 -2.66 -13.41
N ARG A 18 -14.17 -2.17 -12.58
CA ARG A 18 -15.47 -1.65 -13.06
C ARG A 18 -15.36 -0.43 -13.97
N LYS A 19 -14.26 0.34 -13.88
CA LYS A 19 -13.98 1.48 -14.76
C LYS A 19 -13.24 1.09 -16.05
N GLY A 20 -12.97 -0.20 -16.24
CA GLY A 20 -12.31 -0.73 -17.44
C GLY A 20 -10.80 -0.88 -17.33
N ASP A 21 -10.23 -0.71 -16.13
CA ASP A 21 -8.80 -0.96 -15.92
C ASP A 21 -8.50 -2.47 -16.08
N LEU A 22 -7.44 -2.78 -16.82
CA LEU A 22 -6.98 -4.16 -17.01
C LEU A 22 -6.39 -4.68 -15.69
N GLN A 23 -6.88 -5.85 -15.25
CA GLN A 23 -6.30 -6.58 -14.12
C GLN A 23 -5.19 -7.50 -14.63
N ASP A 24 -4.08 -7.53 -13.90
CA ASP A 24 -2.99 -8.46 -14.20
C ASP A 24 -3.13 -9.79 -13.43
N ARG A 25 -2.15 -10.68 -13.61
CA ARG A 25 -2.16 -11.99 -12.94
C ARG A 25 -2.11 -11.88 -11.41
N LEU A 26 -1.41 -10.87 -10.86
CA LEU A 26 -1.29 -10.68 -9.42
C LEU A 26 -2.56 -10.09 -8.83
N ASP A 27 -3.28 -9.25 -9.58
CA ASP A 27 -4.59 -8.73 -9.18
C ASP A 27 -5.67 -9.83 -9.06
N ALA A 28 -5.47 -10.95 -9.74
CA ALA A 28 -6.38 -12.10 -9.75
C ALA A 28 -6.11 -13.13 -8.64
N GLU A 29 -5.05 -12.94 -7.84
CA GLU A 29 -4.71 -13.83 -6.73
C GLU A 29 -5.70 -13.72 -5.57
N ASP A 30 -5.71 -14.73 -4.69
CA ASP A 30 -6.65 -14.80 -3.57
C ASP A 30 -6.26 -13.88 -2.39
N ALA A 31 -7.22 -13.69 -1.47
CA ALA A 31 -6.99 -12.88 -0.27
C ALA A 31 -5.83 -13.41 0.60
N ALA A 32 -5.60 -14.72 0.62
CA ALA A 32 -4.54 -15.32 1.40
C ALA A 32 -3.15 -15.00 0.81
N PHE A 33 -3.02 -14.96 -0.52
CA PHE A 33 -1.83 -14.50 -1.21
C PHE A 33 -1.52 -13.05 -0.86
N HIS A 34 -2.50 -12.16 -0.98
CA HIS A 34 -2.31 -10.75 -0.64
C HIS A 34 -1.98 -10.54 0.84
N ALA A 35 -2.56 -11.33 1.75
CA ALA A 35 -2.22 -11.29 3.17
C ALA A 35 -0.74 -11.67 3.41
N ARG A 36 -0.25 -12.75 2.78
CA ARG A 36 1.16 -13.15 2.87
C ARG A 36 2.10 -12.09 2.32
N VAL A 37 1.74 -11.44 1.21
CA VAL A 37 2.52 -10.35 0.61
C VAL A 37 2.58 -9.14 1.55
N ARG A 38 1.44 -8.73 2.12
CA ARG A 38 1.38 -7.64 3.10
C ARG A 38 2.26 -7.93 4.31
N ASP A 39 2.13 -9.13 4.88
CA ASP A 39 2.93 -9.55 6.04
C ASP A 39 4.43 -9.56 5.74
N ALA A 40 4.84 -9.96 4.54
CA ALA A 40 6.24 -9.91 4.13
C ALA A 40 6.78 -8.48 4.06
N TYR A 41 6.01 -7.54 3.50
CA TYR A 41 6.41 -6.13 3.49
C TYR A 41 6.48 -5.52 4.90
N LEU A 42 5.54 -5.86 5.78
CA LEU A 42 5.56 -5.39 7.17
C LEU A 42 6.77 -5.94 7.94
N LYS A 43 7.16 -7.20 7.69
CA LYS A 43 8.39 -7.79 8.25
C LYS A 43 9.64 -7.04 7.77
N ILE A 44 9.72 -6.69 6.49
CA ILE A 44 10.84 -5.89 5.95
C ILE A 44 10.87 -4.51 6.63
N ALA A 45 9.72 -3.85 6.76
CA ALA A 45 9.65 -2.54 7.40
C ALA A 45 10.05 -2.58 8.88
N ALA A 46 9.69 -3.65 9.60
CA ALA A 46 10.11 -3.87 10.98
C ALA A 46 11.61 -4.18 11.10
N ALA A 47 12.19 -4.90 10.14
CA ALA A 47 13.61 -5.26 10.13
C ALA A 47 14.52 -4.10 9.68
N GLU A 48 14.04 -3.21 8.81
CA GLU A 48 14.80 -2.10 8.25
C GLU A 48 14.12 -0.74 8.48
N PRO A 49 13.82 -0.34 9.74
CA PRO A 49 13.01 0.83 10.01
C PRO A 49 13.67 2.11 9.48
N GLU A 50 15.01 2.21 9.51
CA GLU A 50 15.74 3.39 8.99
C GLU A 50 15.55 3.61 7.50
N ARG A 51 15.37 2.52 6.74
CA ARG A 51 15.30 2.53 5.28
C ARG A 51 13.87 2.44 4.77
N VAL A 52 12.97 1.81 5.52
CA VAL A 52 11.58 1.56 5.13
C VAL A 52 10.64 2.13 6.18
N ARG A 53 10.01 3.26 5.85
CA ARG A 53 8.92 3.84 6.65
C ARG A 53 7.57 3.31 6.17
N VAL A 54 6.69 2.95 7.09
CA VAL A 54 5.29 2.56 6.81
C VAL A 54 4.41 3.80 6.80
N ILE A 55 3.53 3.90 5.81
CA ILE A 55 2.52 4.95 5.67
C ILE A 55 1.16 4.27 5.62
N ASP A 56 0.24 4.67 6.50
CA ASP A 56 -1.14 4.19 6.44
C ASP A 56 -1.86 4.84 5.25
N ALA A 57 -2.26 4.01 4.28
CA ALA A 57 -2.94 4.43 3.05
C ALA A 57 -4.46 4.13 3.07
N SER A 58 -5.02 3.84 4.25
CA SER A 58 -6.46 3.60 4.45
C SER A 58 -7.31 4.86 4.20
N GLY A 59 -6.73 6.04 4.42
CA GLY A 59 -7.36 7.33 4.15
C GLY A 59 -7.42 7.71 2.67
N SER A 60 -7.74 8.99 2.45
CA SER A 60 -7.73 9.67 1.16
C SER A 60 -6.33 9.80 0.56
N VAL A 61 -6.28 10.09 -0.74
CA VAL A 61 -5.02 10.40 -1.44
C VAL A 61 -4.34 11.63 -0.83
N GLN A 62 -5.12 12.64 -0.41
CA GLN A 62 -4.61 13.86 0.21
C GLN A 62 -3.97 13.57 1.56
N GLU A 63 -4.61 12.78 2.42
CA GLU A 63 -4.05 12.37 3.72
C GLU A 63 -2.77 11.55 3.53
N THR A 64 -2.77 10.60 2.59
CA THR A 64 -1.59 9.81 2.24
C THR A 64 -0.45 10.71 1.75
N HIS A 65 -0.76 11.68 0.87
CA HIS A 65 0.21 12.64 0.36
C HIS A 65 0.82 13.51 1.48
N SER A 66 -0.01 14.03 2.39
CA SER A 66 0.49 14.80 3.54
C SER A 66 1.42 13.99 4.44
N GLN A 67 1.14 12.69 4.65
CA GLN A 67 2.04 11.79 5.37
C GLN A 67 3.38 11.61 4.65
N VAL A 68 3.35 11.37 3.33
CA VAL A 68 4.57 11.25 2.50
C VAL A 68 5.41 12.52 2.61
N MET A 69 4.80 13.69 2.42
CA MET A 69 5.52 14.97 2.45
C MET A 69 6.16 15.24 3.81
N ARG A 70 5.49 14.88 4.92
CA ARG A 70 6.07 15.01 6.27
C ARG A 70 7.33 14.16 6.45
N LEU A 71 7.39 12.99 5.83
CA LEU A 71 8.53 12.07 5.93
C LEU A 71 9.66 12.44 4.97
N VAL A 72 9.32 12.90 3.76
CA VAL A 72 10.30 13.13 2.69
C VAL A 72 10.89 14.53 2.73
N MET A 73 10.11 15.57 3.05
CA MET A 73 10.58 16.96 2.99
C MET A 73 11.84 17.23 3.81
N PRO A 74 12.00 16.68 5.04
CA PRO A 74 13.24 16.86 5.81
C PRO A 74 14.48 16.21 5.18
N LEU A 75 14.32 15.33 4.19
CA LEU A 75 15.40 14.61 3.52
C LEU A 75 15.87 15.32 2.24
N ILE A 76 15.09 16.29 1.74
CA ILE A 76 15.42 17.07 0.55
C ILE A 76 16.25 18.28 1.00
N LYS A 77 17.43 18.45 0.41
CA LYS A 77 18.31 19.61 0.61
C LYS A 77 18.00 20.71 -0.40
#